data_AF-P06666-F1
#
_entry.id   AF-P06666-F1
#
_cell.length_a   1.000
_cell.length_b   1.000
_cell.length_c   1.000
_cell.angle_alpha   90.00
_cell.angle_beta   90.00
_cell.angle_gamma   90.00
#
_symmetry.space_group_name_H-M   'P 1'
#
loop_
_entity.id
_entity.type
_entity.pdbx_description
1 polymer ?
#
loop_
_entity_poly.entity_id
_entity_poly.type
_entity_poly.pdbx_seq_one_letter_code
_entity_poly.pdbx_strand_id
1 'polypeptide(L)'
;MAIRKPALSVSEARRLAVARSEIHHPNPTLVPQELDLQHLPEKADEKDQQREPPVAEHIYSPDRQLKLTVDALSPPPSPKKLQVFLSARPPAPQVSKTYDNLVRQYSPSKSLQMILRRALDDFESMLADGSFRVALKSYPIPLTTEKSVLVQTSRMFPVALLEVARSHFDPLGLETTRAFGHKLATAALASFFAREKPSRNW
;
A
#
# COMPACT_ATOMS: atom_id res chain seq x y z
N MET A 1 29.50 19.55 -0.75
CA MET A 1 30.18 18.68 -1.75
C MET A 1 29.12 17.89 -2.49
N ALA A 2 28.94 18.09 -3.80
CA ALA A 2 27.95 17.37 -4.59
C ALA A 2 28.57 16.07 -5.14
N ILE A 3 28.02 14.92 -4.74
CA ILE A 3 28.43 13.60 -5.24
C ILE A 3 27.75 13.39 -6.61
N ARG A 4 28.54 13.36 -7.70
CA ARG A 4 28.04 13.00 -9.04
C ARG A 4 27.95 11.47 -9.13
N LYS A 5 26.75 10.92 -9.36
CA LYS A 5 26.57 9.50 -9.69
C LYS A 5 27.13 9.22 -11.10
N PRO A 6 28.01 8.23 -11.30
CA PRO A 6 28.40 7.80 -12.64
C PRO A 6 27.21 7.15 -13.35
N ALA A 7 26.96 7.55 -14.59
CA ALA A 7 26.02 6.90 -15.48
C ALA A 7 26.71 5.69 -16.13
N LEU A 8 26.64 4.53 -15.49
CA LEU A 8 27.05 3.25 -16.09
C LEU A 8 26.02 2.85 -17.15
N SER A 9 26.48 2.46 -18.34
CA SER A 9 25.58 1.90 -19.35
C SER A 9 25.08 0.51 -18.92
N VAL A 10 23.94 0.07 -19.46
CA VAL A 10 23.34 -1.25 -19.13
C VAL A 10 24.29 -2.40 -19.43
N SER A 11 25.07 -2.32 -20.53
CA SER A 11 26.04 -3.35 -20.89
C SER A 11 27.22 -3.41 -19.91
N GLU A 12 27.64 -2.26 -19.40
CA GLU A 12 28.72 -2.13 -18.42
C GLU A 12 28.27 -2.63 -17.03
N ALA A 13 27.04 -2.30 -16.62
CA ALA A 13 26.44 -2.83 -15.40
C ALA A 13 26.29 -4.37 -15.46
N ARG A 14 25.95 -4.93 -16.63
CA ARG A 14 25.89 -6.39 -16.83
C ARG A 14 27.28 -7.04 -16.73
N ARG A 15 28.31 -6.44 -17.33
CA ARG A 15 29.71 -6.93 -17.20
C ARG A 15 30.19 -6.92 -15.75
N LEU A 16 29.93 -5.85 -15.00
CA LEU A 16 30.30 -5.78 -13.59
C LEU A 16 29.53 -6.77 -12.70
N ALA A 17 28.26 -7.07 -13.03
CA ALA A 17 27.50 -8.09 -12.33
C ALA A 17 28.08 -9.50 -12.54
N VAL A 18 28.47 -9.84 -13.78
CA VAL A 18 29.13 -11.13 -14.09
C VAL A 18 30.47 -11.24 -13.37
N ALA A 19 31.30 -10.20 -13.39
CA ALA A 19 32.60 -10.21 -12.71
C ALA A 19 32.48 -10.35 -11.17
N ARG A 20 31.37 -9.91 -10.57
CA ARG A 20 31.12 -10.10 -9.12
C ARG A 20 30.68 -11.53 -8.76
N SER A 21 30.11 -12.27 -9.70
CA SER A 21 29.65 -13.65 -9.44
C SER A 21 30.80 -14.66 -9.42
N GLU A 22 31.92 -14.39 -10.10
CA GLU A 22 33.03 -15.35 -10.19
C GLU A 22 33.88 -15.46 -8.92
N ILE A 23 33.78 -14.51 -7.98
CA ILE A 23 34.66 -14.49 -6.81
C ILE A 23 34.13 -15.35 -5.64
N HIS A 24 32.93 -15.94 -5.75
CA HIS A 24 32.29 -16.63 -4.61
C HIS A 24 31.79 -18.05 -4.90
N HIS A 25 32.63 -18.94 -5.42
CA HIS A 25 32.44 -20.39 -5.32
C HIS A 25 33.76 -21.07 -4.92
N PRO A 26 33.76 -21.84 -3.83
CA PRO A 26 33.65 -23.30 -3.97
C PRO A 26 32.67 -23.83 -2.90
N ASN A 27 31.97 -24.95 -3.01
CA ASN A 27 32.12 -26.14 -3.82
C ASN A 27 30.73 -26.84 -3.78
N PRO A 28 30.36 -27.63 -4.79
CA PRO A 28 29.01 -28.10 -5.05
C PRO A 28 28.78 -29.50 -4.47
N THR A 29 27.53 -29.91 -4.29
CA THR A 29 27.19 -31.30 -4.02
C THR A 29 25.72 -31.58 -4.44
N LEU A 30 25.55 -32.44 -5.46
CA LEU A 30 24.45 -33.40 -5.69
C LEU A 30 23.02 -32.85 -5.92
N VAL A 31 22.13 -33.26 -6.84
CA VAL A 31 21.95 -34.15 -8.02
C VAL A 31 20.58 -33.69 -8.64
N PRO A 32 20.28 -33.87 -9.94
CA PRO A 32 19.10 -33.29 -10.62
C PRO A 32 17.87 -34.23 -10.71
N GLN A 33 16.67 -33.63 -10.78
CA GLN A 33 15.39 -34.18 -11.29
C GLN A 33 14.70 -33.01 -12.02
N GLU A 34 14.57 -32.97 -13.35
CA GLU A 34 13.76 -33.80 -14.27
C GLU A 34 12.25 -33.67 -14.04
N LEU A 35 11.53 -33.49 -15.16
CA LEU A 35 10.09 -33.31 -15.37
C LEU A 35 9.62 -31.84 -15.39
N ASP A 36 8.81 -31.35 -16.33
CA ASP A 36 8.28 -31.80 -17.62
C ASP A 36 7.37 -30.63 -18.08
N LEU A 37 7.11 -30.47 -19.38
CA LEU A 37 5.94 -29.76 -19.95
C LEU A 37 5.90 -28.21 -19.75
N GLN A 38 5.56 -27.34 -20.70
CA GLN A 38 4.96 -27.46 -22.02
C GLN A 38 4.80 -26.03 -22.58
N HIS A 39 4.82 -25.91 -23.92
CA HIS A 39 4.20 -24.85 -24.74
C HIS A 39 4.87 -23.46 -24.89
N LEU A 40 5.61 -23.35 -26.01
CA LEU A 40 5.69 -22.16 -26.87
C LEU A 40 4.85 -22.44 -28.14
N PRO A 41 4.06 -21.48 -28.65
CA PRO A 41 4.04 -21.19 -30.09
C PRO A 41 4.00 -19.67 -30.37
N GLU A 42 4.84 -19.12 -31.26
CA GLU A 42 4.59 -18.97 -32.71
C GLU A 42 3.71 -17.73 -33.01
N LYS A 43 4.36 -16.59 -33.29
CA LYS A 43 4.43 -15.91 -34.60
C LYS A 43 3.08 -15.52 -35.23
N ALA A 44 2.81 -14.22 -35.25
CA ALA A 44 2.12 -13.47 -36.31
C ALA A 44 2.73 -12.05 -36.26
N ASP A 45 3.36 -11.55 -37.34
CA ASP A 45 2.72 -10.79 -38.43
C ASP A 45 1.88 -9.63 -37.88
N GLU A 46 1.93 -8.38 -38.32
CA GLU A 46 2.50 -7.72 -39.49
C GLU A 46 2.14 -6.22 -39.29
N LYS A 47 2.77 -5.33 -40.08
CA LYS A 47 2.32 -3.95 -40.40
C LYS A 47 2.46 -2.90 -39.29
N ASP A 48 3.47 -2.04 -39.31
CA ASP A 48 3.80 -1.04 -40.35
C ASP A 48 2.64 -0.08 -40.63
N GLN A 49 2.64 1.04 -39.92
CA GLN A 49 2.03 2.30 -40.36
C GLN A 49 2.59 3.47 -39.55
N GLN A 50 3.70 4.02 -40.05
CA GLN A 50 4.07 5.41 -39.84
C GLN A 50 2.91 6.33 -40.26
N ARG A 51 2.55 7.26 -39.39
CA ARG A 51 1.91 8.52 -39.81
C ARG A 51 2.51 9.66 -39.00
N GLU A 52 3.40 10.39 -39.66
CA GLU A 52 3.84 11.72 -39.25
C GLU A 52 2.69 12.74 -39.35
N PRO A 53 2.72 13.83 -38.54
CA PRO A 53 1.62 14.79 -38.44
C PRO A 53 1.80 15.96 -39.43
N PRO A 54 0.73 16.58 -39.94
CA PRO A 54 0.85 17.86 -40.62
C PRO A 54 0.80 19.01 -39.61
N VAL A 55 1.87 19.79 -39.64
CA VAL A 55 1.99 21.15 -39.13
C VAL A 55 0.92 22.04 -39.79
N ALA A 56 0.16 22.78 -38.97
CA ALA A 56 -0.58 23.95 -39.42
C ALA A 56 -0.39 25.05 -38.38
N GLU A 57 0.41 26.04 -38.77
CA GLU A 57 0.60 27.31 -38.08
C GLU A 57 -0.70 28.12 -38.13
N HIS A 58 -1.17 28.60 -36.97
CA HIS A 58 -2.10 29.72 -36.94
C HIS A 58 -1.72 30.69 -35.82
N ILE A 59 -0.89 31.65 -36.22
CA ILE A 59 -0.96 33.09 -35.96
C ILE A 59 -1.69 33.52 -34.67
N TYR A 60 -0.87 34.03 -33.74
CA TYR A 60 -1.08 35.07 -32.72
C TYR A 60 -2.47 35.73 -32.64
N SER A 61 -3.06 35.67 -31.45
CA SER A 61 -3.85 36.79 -30.91
C SER A 61 -3.77 36.77 -29.37
N PRO A 62 -3.02 37.69 -28.73
CA PRO A 62 -2.93 37.78 -27.29
C PRO A 62 -4.01 38.75 -26.79
N ASP A 63 -5.26 38.33 -26.79
CA ASP A 63 -6.32 39.07 -26.10
C ASP A 63 -7.46 38.14 -25.69
N ARG A 64 -7.14 37.19 -24.81
CA ARG A 64 -8.13 36.27 -24.22
C ARG A 64 -8.24 36.58 -22.75
N GLN A 65 -9.02 37.61 -22.44
CA GLN A 65 -9.77 37.69 -21.18
C GLN A 65 -10.59 36.40 -21.05
N LEU A 66 -9.98 35.36 -20.46
CA LEU A 66 -10.65 34.15 -20.04
C LEU A 66 -11.54 34.52 -18.87
N LYS A 67 -12.74 35.01 -19.20
CA LYS A 67 -13.90 34.89 -18.32
C LYS A 67 -14.00 33.40 -17.99
N LEU A 68 -13.59 33.06 -16.77
CA LEU A 68 -13.80 31.76 -16.14
C LEU A 68 -15.31 31.57 -16.03
N THR A 69 -15.92 31.08 -17.12
CA THR A 69 -17.23 30.45 -17.06
C THR A 69 -17.00 29.12 -16.34
N VAL A 70 -17.13 29.17 -15.02
CA VAL A 70 -17.24 27.97 -14.19
C VAL A 70 -18.49 27.26 -14.68
N ASP A 71 -18.29 26.15 -15.38
CA ASP A 71 -19.38 25.27 -15.79
C ASP A 71 -20.05 24.74 -14.52
N ALA A 72 -21.18 25.36 -14.14
CA ALA A 72 -21.96 25.02 -12.96
C ALA A 72 -22.57 23.61 -13.03
N LEU A 73 -22.42 22.91 -14.16
CA LEU A 73 -22.83 21.51 -14.35
C LEU A 73 -21.64 20.54 -14.32
N SER A 74 -20.42 21.03 -14.17
CA SER A 74 -19.29 20.13 -13.92
C SER A 74 -19.46 19.50 -12.53
N PRO A 75 -19.44 18.15 -12.43
CA PRO A 75 -19.52 17.49 -11.12
C PRO A 75 -18.34 17.99 -10.28
N PRO A 76 -18.54 18.21 -8.97
CA PRO A 76 -17.44 18.62 -8.10
C PRO A 76 -16.28 17.63 -8.27
N PRO A 77 -15.03 18.11 -8.31
CA PRO A 77 -13.89 17.24 -8.54
C PRO A 77 -13.90 16.11 -7.50
N SER A 78 -13.96 14.87 -7.97
CA SER A 78 -13.95 13.70 -7.09
C SER A 78 -12.72 13.78 -6.19
N PRO A 79 -12.85 13.53 -4.87
CA PRO A 79 -11.73 13.68 -3.95
C PRO A 79 -10.59 12.78 -4.41
N LYS A 80 -9.39 13.35 -4.57
CA LYS A 80 -8.19 12.60 -4.94
C LYS A 80 -7.95 11.50 -3.90
N LYS A 81 -7.82 10.26 -4.35
CA LYS A 81 -7.54 9.09 -3.49
C LYS A 81 -6.15 8.53 -3.76
N LEU A 82 -5.49 8.03 -2.72
CA LEU A 82 -4.20 7.33 -2.79
C LEU A 82 -4.34 5.93 -2.21
N GLN A 83 -3.62 4.97 -2.79
CA GLN A 83 -3.52 3.62 -2.26
C GLN A 83 -2.53 3.57 -1.10
N VAL A 84 -2.96 3.04 0.04
CA VAL A 84 -2.11 2.84 1.21
C VAL A 84 -1.99 1.34 1.47
N PHE A 85 -0.74 0.87 1.61
CA PHE A 85 -0.43 -0.47 2.04
C PHE A 85 -0.47 -0.56 3.56
N LEU A 86 -1.16 -1.56 4.08
CA LEU A 86 -1.49 -1.72 5.49
C LEU A 86 -0.98 -3.07 5.98
N SER A 87 -0.57 -3.13 7.24
CA SER A 87 -0.23 -4.40 7.87
C SER A 87 -0.59 -4.44 9.34
N ALA A 88 -1.08 -5.58 9.82
CA ALA A 88 -1.47 -5.75 11.22
C ALA A 88 -1.22 -7.19 11.69
N ARG A 89 -1.05 -7.35 12.99
CA ARG A 89 -0.94 -8.66 13.64
C ARG A 89 -2.30 -9.06 14.23
N PRO A 90 -2.64 -10.34 14.27
CA PRO A 90 -3.78 -10.81 15.04
C PRO A 90 -3.73 -10.35 16.51
N PRO A 91 -4.88 -10.04 17.12
CA PRO A 91 -4.94 -9.72 18.54
C PRO A 91 -4.68 -10.96 19.41
N ALA A 92 -4.30 -10.73 20.66
CA ALA A 92 -4.25 -11.80 21.66
C ALA A 92 -5.65 -12.37 21.92
N PRO A 93 -5.77 -13.62 22.40
CA PRO A 93 -7.06 -14.19 22.80
C PRO A 93 -7.80 -13.26 23.76
N GLN A 94 -9.14 -13.19 23.65
CA GLN A 94 -10.03 -12.37 24.48
C GLN A 94 -9.93 -10.85 24.28
N VAL A 95 -9.06 -10.35 23.41
CA VAL A 95 -9.04 -8.92 23.04
C VAL A 95 -10.25 -8.56 22.18
N SER A 96 -10.68 -9.47 21.31
CA SER A 96 -11.83 -9.30 20.42
C SER A 96 -12.63 -10.59 20.32
N LYS A 97 -13.84 -10.57 20.89
CA LYS A 97 -14.78 -11.68 20.80
C LYS A 97 -15.14 -11.98 19.35
N THR A 98 -15.26 -10.94 18.52
CA THR A 98 -15.54 -11.09 17.09
C THR A 98 -14.41 -11.82 16.38
N TYR A 99 -13.14 -11.43 16.63
CA TYR A 99 -12.00 -12.13 16.06
C TYR A 99 -11.96 -13.60 16.50
N ASP A 100 -12.11 -13.86 17.81
CA ASP A 100 -12.09 -15.21 18.39
C ASP A 100 -13.20 -16.11 17.82
N ASN A 101 -14.35 -15.53 17.45
CA ASN A 101 -15.44 -16.25 16.79
C ASN A 101 -15.14 -16.48 15.29
N LEU A 102 -14.61 -15.49 14.58
CA LEU A 102 -14.30 -15.58 13.15
C LEU A 102 -13.23 -16.64 12.87
N VAL A 103 -12.19 -16.76 13.71
CA VAL A 103 -11.12 -17.75 13.54
C VAL A 103 -11.58 -19.20 13.70
N ARG A 104 -12.79 -19.45 14.20
CA ARG A 104 -13.40 -20.80 14.23
C ARG A 104 -13.89 -21.26 12.85
N GLN A 105 -14.17 -20.31 11.95
CA GLN A 105 -14.74 -20.59 10.62
C GLN A 105 -13.81 -20.20 9.48
N TYR A 106 -12.89 -19.25 9.72
CA TYR A 106 -11.99 -18.68 8.73
C TYR A 106 -10.54 -18.71 9.23
N SER A 107 -9.57 -18.58 8.31
CA SER A 107 -8.16 -18.46 8.68
C SER A 107 -7.89 -17.16 9.46
N PRO A 108 -6.87 -17.12 10.35
CA PRO A 108 -6.47 -15.91 11.08
C PRO A 108 -6.33 -14.66 10.19
N SER A 109 -5.72 -14.83 9.01
CA SER A 109 -5.57 -13.75 8.04
C SER A 109 -6.91 -13.24 7.52
N LYS A 110 -7.80 -14.14 7.09
CA LYS A 110 -9.14 -13.77 6.56
C LYS A 110 -10.00 -13.12 7.64
N SER A 111 -10.00 -13.66 8.85
CA SER A 111 -10.71 -13.10 10.02
C SER A 111 -10.27 -11.68 10.30
N LEU A 112 -8.95 -11.42 10.34
CA LEU A 112 -8.43 -10.08 10.59
C LEU A 112 -8.73 -9.12 9.43
N GLN A 113 -8.63 -9.57 8.16
CA GLN A 113 -8.98 -8.76 7.00
C GLN A 113 -10.46 -8.33 7.01
N MET A 114 -11.37 -9.22 7.43
CA MET A 114 -12.79 -8.91 7.57
C MET A 114 -13.02 -7.79 8.58
N ILE A 115 -12.41 -7.89 9.76
CA ILE A 115 -12.50 -6.85 10.80
C ILE A 115 -11.84 -5.56 10.33
N LEU A 116 -10.63 -5.66 9.76
CA LEU A 116 -9.85 -4.49 9.33
C LEU A 116 -10.60 -3.67 8.28
N ARG A 117 -11.36 -4.30 7.37
CA ARG A 117 -12.20 -3.59 6.39
C ARG A 117 -13.17 -2.63 7.10
N ARG A 118 -13.93 -3.13 8.07
CA ARG A 118 -14.88 -2.34 8.85
C ARG A 118 -14.18 -1.33 9.77
N ALA A 119 -13.11 -1.75 10.44
CA ALA A 119 -12.36 -0.89 11.34
C ALA A 119 -11.80 0.35 10.62
N LEU A 120 -11.34 0.20 9.39
CA LEU A 120 -10.84 1.32 8.58
C LEU A 120 -11.98 2.24 8.10
N ASP A 121 -13.17 1.72 7.81
CA ASP A 121 -14.35 2.58 7.50
C ASP A 121 -14.67 3.49 8.68
N ASP A 122 -14.77 2.91 9.88
CA ASP A 122 -15.05 3.67 11.09
C ASP A 122 -13.91 4.65 11.41
N PHE A 123 -12.66 4.26 11.15
CA PHE A 123 -11.49 5.09 11.40
C PHE A 123 -11.35 6.25 10.40
N GLU A 124 -11.82 6.11 9.16
CA GLU A 124 -11.92 7.23 8.21
C GLU A 124 -12.86 8.32 8.74
N SER A 125 -14.01 7.94 9.32
CA SER A 125 -14.91 8.89 9.98
C SER A 125 -14.23 9.59 11.16
N MET A 126 -13.48 8.83 11.98
CA MET A 126 -12.72 9.38 13.12
C MET A 126 -11.56 10.30 12.69
N LEU A 127 -10.98 10.08 11.51
CA LEU A 127 -9.99 10.98 10.92
C LEU A 127 -10.62 12.29 10.46
N ALA A 128 -11.84 12.22 9.91
CA ALA A 128 -12.57 13.38 9.43
C ALA A 128 -13.02 14.32 10.56
N ASP A 129 -13.45 13.77 11.71
CA ASP A 129 -13.88 14.56 12.87
C ASP A 129 -12.75 14.88 13.88
N GLY A 130 -11.58 14.26 13.72
CA GLY A 130 -10.42 14.44 14.59
C GLY A 130 -10.45 13.62 15.90
N SER A 131 -11.49 12.85 16.15
CA SER A 131 -11.65 11.99 17.35
C SER A 131 -10.62 10.87 17.42
N PHE A 132 -9.96 10.54 16.31
CA PHE A 132 -8.89 9.53 16.26
C PHE A 132 -7.71 9.82 17.21
N ARG A 133 -7.51 11.08 17.62
CA ARG A 133 -6.42 11.50 18.51
C ARG A 133 -6.54 10.92 19.93
N VAL A 134 -7.77 10.68 20.40
CA VAL A 134 -8.03 10.09 21.73
C VAL A 134 -8.18 8.57 21.68
N ALA A 135 -8.19 7.99 20.47
CA ALA A 135 -8.39 6.57 20.29
C ALA A 135 -7.17 5.73 20.69
N LEU A 136 -7.40 4.46 21.03
CA LEU A 136 -6.31 3.54 21.35
C LEU A 136 -5.41 3.33 20.13
N LYS A 137 -4.09 3.35 20.37
CA LYS A 137 -3.08 3.21 19.31
C LYS A 137 -2.66 1.76 19.06
N SER A 138 -2.86 0.88 20.02
CA SER A 138 -2.46 -0.52 19.95
C SER A 138 -3.36 -1.43 20.80
N TYR A 139 -3.21 -2.73 20.61
CA TYR A 139 -3.90 -3.79 21.35
C TYR A 139 -2.91 -4.89 21.73
N PRO A 140 -3.20 -5.69 22.76
CA PRO A 140 -2.36 -6.84 23.12
C PRO A 140 -2.26 -7.84 21.96
N ILE A 141 -1.04 -8.31 21.67
CA ILE A 141 -0.74 -9.34 20.67
C ILE A 141 -0.17 -10.60 21.36
N PRO A 142 -0.36 -11.81 20.81
CA PRO A 142 0.21 -13.03 21.39
C PRO A 142 1.74 -12.92 21.47
N LEU A 143 2.32 -13.28 22.63
CA LEU A 143 3.76 -13.32 22.85
C LEU A 143 4.40 -14.65 22.35
N THR A 144 3.58 -15.67 22.12
CA THR A 144 4.06 -17.01 21.77
C THR A 144 4.55 -17.07 20.33
N THR A 145 5.72 -17.68 20.13
CA THR A 145 6.49 -17.73 18.88
C THR A 145 5.84 -18.58 17.78
N GLU A 146 4.72 -19.26 18.06
CA GLU A 146 4.30 -20.43 17.28
C GLU A 146 3.75 -20.16 15.87
N LYS A 147 3.64 -18.90 15.43
CA LYS A 147 3.58 -18.44 14.03
C LYS A 147 3.30 -16.95 14.07
N SER A 148 4.31 -16.12 13.81
CA SER A 148 4.09 -14.66 13.69
C SER A 148 3.29 -14.35 12.43
N VAL A 149 1.96 -14.42 12.53
CA VAL A 149 1.07 -14.07 11.42
C VAL A 149 1.07 -12.54 11.27
N LEU A 150 1.51 -12.07 10.11
CA LEU A 150 1.39 -10.68 9.70
C LEU A 150 0.43 -10.61 8.51
N VAL A 151 -0.68 -9.90 8.69
CA VAL A 151 -1.68 -9.71 7.64
C VAL A 151 -1.33 -8.45 6.88
N GLN A 152 -1.24 -8.55 5.56
CA GLN A 152 -0.98 -7.42 4.66
C GLN A 152 -2.20 -7.18 3.76
N THR A 153 -2.52 -5.92 3.50
CA THR A 153 -3.61 -5.52 2.58
C THR A 153 -3.33 -4.11 2.05
N SER A 154 -4.21 -3.58 1.20
CA SER A 154 -4.18 -2.19 0.77
C SER A 154 -5.59 -1.60 0.69
N ARG A 155 -5.71 -0.28 0.78
CA ARG A 155 -6.99 0.44 0.67
C ARG A 155 -6.78 1.83 0.08
N MET A 156 -7.77 2.31 -0.69
CA MET A 156 -7.81 3.67 -1.20
C MET A 156 -8.32 4.62 -0.12
N PHE A 157 -7.56 5.67 0.19
CA PHE A 157 -7.93 6.71 1.15
C PHE A 157 -7.97 8.08 0.46
N PRO A 158 -8.89 8.99 0.86
CA PRO A 158 -8.80 10.39 0.49
C PRO A 158 -7.49 11.03 0.94
N VAL A 159 -6.83 11.80 0.06
CA VAL A 159 -5.54 12.44 0.36
C VAL A 159 -5.59 13.30 1.62
N ALA A 160 -6.65 14.09 1.78
CA ALA A 160 -6.82 14.96 2.94
C ALA A 160 -6.80 14.20 4.27
N LEU A 161 -7.45 13.03 4.35
CA LEU A 161 -7.45 12.22 5.56
C LEU A 161 -6.09 11.57 5.83
N LEU A 162 -5.33 11.24 4.77
CA LEU A 162 -3.97 10.73 4.92
C LEU A 162 -3.01 11.80 5.43
N GLU A 163 -3.15 13.05 5.03
CA GLU A 163 -2.35 14.16 5.55
C GLU A 163 -2.62 14.35 7.05
N VAL A 164 -3.88 14.33 7.46
CA VAL A 164 -4.28 14.36 8.88
C VAL A 164 -3.68 13.17 9.63
N ALA A 165 -3.81 11.94 9.10
CA ALA A 165 -3.24 10.75 9.72
C ALA A 165 -1.71 10.82 9.83
N ARG A 166 -1.01 11.26 8.78
CA ARG A 166 0.46 11.39 8.77
C ARG A 166 0.94 12.41 9.78
N SER A 167 0.28 13.56 9.89
CA SER A 167 0.64 14.59 10.88
C SER A 167 0.65 14.05 12.32
N HIS A 168 -0.16 13.01 12.61
CA HIS A 168 -0.26 12.40 13.92
C HIS A 168 0.64 11.16 14.11
N PHE A 169 0.67 10.24 13.13
CA PHE A 169 1.42 8.98 13.25
C PHE A 169 2.89 9.09 12.85
N ASP A 170 3.23 10.13 12.09
CA ASP A 170 4.56 10.45 11.58
C ASP A 170 4.82 11.97 11.71
N PRO A 171 4.89 12.50 12.95
CA PRO A 171 5.01 13.95 13.19
C PRO A 171 6.32 14.54 12.69
N LEU A 172 7.35 13.72 12.49
CA LEU A 172 8.67 14.13 12.03
C LEU A 172 8.91 13.82 10.54
N GLY A 173 7.99 13.13 9.87
CA GLY A 173 8.17 12.70 8.47
C GLY A 173 9.27 11.65 8.28
N LEU A 174 9.60 10.88 9.32
CA LEU A 174 10.69 9.90 9.33
C LEU A 174 10.19 8.46 9.20
N GLU A 175 8.88 8.22 9.34
CA GLU A 175 8.32 6.89 9.21
C GLU A 175 8.29 6.44 7.74
N THR A 176 8.72 5.20 7.51
CA THR A 176 8.54 4.59 6.18
C THR A 176 7.05 4.42 5.88
N THR A 177 6.68 4.38 4.59
CA THR A 177 5.27 4.14 4.19
C THR A 177 4.73 2.83 4.78
N ARG A 178 5.58 1.80 4.91
CA ARG A 178 5.23 0.53 5.56
C ARG A 178 4.95 0.71 7.05
N ALA A 179 5.79 1.44 7.78
CA ALA A 179 5.63 1.68 9.21
C ALA A 179 4.39 2.55 9.49
N PHE A 180 4.16 3.60 8.69
CA PHE A 180 2.93 4.39 8.73
C PHE A 180 1.69 3.50 8.53
N GLY A 181 1.68 2.67 7.49
CA GLY A 181 0.57 1.75 7.21
C GLY A 181 0.33 0.73 8.32
N HIS A 182 1.40 0.30 9.00
CA HIS A 182 1.30 -0.56 10.18
C HIS A 182 0.65 0.15 11.37
N LYS A 183 1.10 1.37 11.69
CA LYS A 183 0.52 2.19 12.76
C LYS A 183 -0.94 2.50 12.52
N LEU A 184 -1.29 2.89 11.28
CA LEU A 184 -2.66 3.21 10.89
C LEU A 184 -3.59 2.01 11.05
N ALA A 185 -3.22 0.86 10.50
CA ALA A 185 -4.02 -0.36 10.61
C ALA A 185 -4.17 -0.84 12.07
N THR A 186 -3.08 -0.74 12.85
CA THR A 186 -3.08 -1.14 14.26
C THR A 186 -3.94 -0.22 15.11
N ALA A 187 -3.91 1.09 14.87
CA ALA A 187 -4.76 2.05 15.57
C ALA A 187 -6.25 1.88 15.21
N ALA A 188 -6.57 1.63 13.93
CA ALA A 188 -7.94 1.35 13.49
C ALA A 188 -8.51 0.11 14.19
N LEU A 189 -7.73 -0.98 14.23
CA LEU A 189 -8.10 -2.21 14.93
C LEU A 189 -8.20 -2.01 16.45
N ALA A 190 -7.26 -1.28 17.06
CA ALA A 190 -7.31 -0.96 18.49
C ALA A 190 -8.59 -0.20 18.84
N SER A 191 -8.99 0.75 17.99
CA SER A 191 -10.22 1.52 18.13
C SER A 191 -11.46 0.63 17.98
N PHE A 192 -11.45 -0.28 17.02
CA PHE A 192 -12.51 -1.27 16.84
C PHE A 192 -12.65 -2.18 18.08
N PHE A 193 -11.55 -2.77 18.56
CA PHE A 193 -11.56 -3.65 19.75
C PHE A 193 -11.93 -2.90 21.04
N ALA A 194 -11.59 -1.62 21.15
CA ALA A 194 -12.02 -0.79 22.28
C ALA A 194 -13.54 -0.65 22.34
N ARG A 195 -14.19 -0.48 21.18
CA ARG A 195 -15.66 -0.39 21.06
C ARG A 195 -16.36 -1.72 21.35
N GLU A 196 -15.70 -2.86 21.10
CA GLU A 196 -16.27 -4.19 21.38
C GLU A 196 -16.29 -4.54 22.87
N LYS A 197 -15.41 -3.93 23.67
CA LYS A 197 -15.42 -4.17 25.12
C LYS A 197 -16.74 -3.63 25.65
N PRO A 198 -17.60 -4.46 26.27
CA PRO A 198 -18.82 -3.95 26.85
C PRO A 198 -18.42 -2.89 27.88
N SER A 199 -18.84 -1.64 27.65
CA SER A 199 -18.84 -0.62 28.69
C SER A 199 -19.63 -1.22 29.84
N ARG A 200 -18.91 -1.66 30.87
CA ARG A 200 -19.47 -2.24 32.08
C ARG A 200 -20.09 -1.07 32.86
N ASN A 201 -21.18 -0.54 32.33
CA ASN A 201 -22.07 0.35 33.05
C ASN A 201 -22.84 -0.57 34.01
N TRP A 202 -22.37 -0.56 35.25
CA TRP A 202 -23.13 -1.03 36.41
C TRP A 202 -24.31 -0.09 36.66
#